data_AF-A0A1J5EZ61-F1
#
_entry.id   AF-A0A1J5EZ61-F1
#
_cell.length_a   1.000
_cell.length_b   1.000
_cell.length_c   1.000
_cell.angle_alpha   90.00
_cell.angle_beta   90.00
_cell.angle_gamma   90.00
#
_symmetry.space_group_name_H-M   'P 1'
#
loop_
_entity.id
_entity.type
_entity.pdbx_description
1 polymer ?
#
loop_
_entity_poly.entity_id
_entity_poly.type
_entity_poly.pdbx_seq_one_letter_code
_entity_poly.pdbx_strand_id
1 'polypeptide(L)'
;MLFYYSQNQQMIVYSRYIETLSDYKFLEMRLMRTMEQVRVRGVVDSVAIRSQLMSLRETAISVSASAAESNNRGEWMPPANQFVLFEREVLVWISTVRKYSNLRTLWLVEAKMLDKDLRTLDSAVSMPILNALDSAMGGYSVFQPDLNSLPVPLQDKLRRLFVANAEQVILWNRFDNDSALLRCEDLIQAFKLRNLDELAMKFRVQQVFYLLSIVLLLFTLFFVFRSRK
;
A
#
# COMPACT_ATOMS: atom_id res chain seq x y z
N MET A 1 14.43 37.59 -8.76
CA MET A 1 14.82 36.69 -7.65
C MET A 1 13.64 35.99 -6.98
N LEU A 2 12.49 36.64 -6.74
CA LEU A 2 11.33 36.04 -6.06
C LEU A 2 10.78 34.74 -6.71
N PHE A 3 10.73 34.66 -8.04
CA PHE A 3 10.28 33.45 -8.76
C PHE A 3 11.18 32.22 -8.55
N TYR A 4 12.49 32.42 -8.39
CA TYR A 4 13.45 31.32 -8.21
C TYR A 4 13.38 30.71 -6.80
N TYR A 5 13.04 31.54 -5.81
CA TYR A 5 12.92 31.11 -4.41
C TYR A 5 11.63 30.31 -4.18
N SER A 6 10.51 30.73 -4.77
CA SER A 6 9.22 30.02 -4.64
C SER A 6 9.21 28.65 -5.33
N GLN A 7 9.92 28.49 -6.45
CA GLN A 7 9.99 27.22 -7.19
C GLN A 7 10.88 26.17 -6.51
N ASN A 8 12.00 26.58 -5.89
CA ASN A 8 12.82 25.67 -5.08
C ASN A 8 12.03 25.13 -3.87
N GLN A 9 11.17 25.96 -3.28
CA GLN A 9 10.30 25.54 -2.18
C GLN A 9 9.27 24.50 -2.61
N GLN A 10 8.66 24.66 -3.81
CA GLN A 10 7.70 23.71 -4.37
C GLN A 10 8.33 22.33 -4.65
N MET A 11 9.53 22.29 -5.24
CA MET A 11 10.26 21.03 -5.45
C MET A 11 10.55 20.28 -4.15
N ILE A 12 10.89 20.99 -3.07
CA ILE A 12 11.11 20.39 -1.75
C ILE A 12 9.82 19.77 -1.20
N VAL A 13 8.69 20.45 -1.36
CA VAL A 13 7.38 19.95 -0.93
C VAL A 13 7.02 18.66 -1.68
N TYR A 14 7.12 18.64 -3.02
CA TYR A 14 6.79 17.44 -3.81
C TYR A 14 7.70 16.26 -3.49
N SER A 15 9.00 16.51 -3.30
CA SER A 15 9.95 15.47 -2.92
C SER A 15 9.59 14.85 -1.57
N ARG A 16 9.15 15.67 -0.60
CA ARG A 16 8.69 15.18 0.71
C ARG A 16 7.44 14.31 0.61
N TYR A 17 6.46 14.67 -0.23
CA TYR A 17 5.29 13.82 -0.46
C TYR A 17 5.67 12.49 -1.11
N ILE A 18 6.55 12.53 -2.11
CA ILE A 18 7.05 11.30 -2.77
C ILE A 18 7.76 10.40 -1.75
N GLU A 19 8.60 10.97 -0.88
CA GLU A 19 9.29 10.24 0.19
C GLU A 19 8.30 9.61 1.17
N THR A 20 7.34 10.40 1.69
CA THR A 20 6.35 9.93 2.66
C THR A 20 5.44 8.83 2.09
N LEU A 21 5.02 8.96 0.83
CA LEU A 21 4.24 7.93 0.14
C LEU A 21 5.09 6.69 -0.16
N SER A 22 6.40 6.85 -0.43
CA SER A 22 7.31 5.72 -0.59
C SER A 22 7.52 4.98 0.73
N ASP A 23 7.66 5.70 1.84
CA ASP A 23 7.74 5.13 3.19
C ASP A 23 6.48 4.34 3.54
N TYR A 24 5.30 4.85 3.17
CA TYR A 24 4.04 4.09 3.29
C TYR A 24 4.14 2.74 2.58
N LYS A 25 4.62 2.69 1.33
CA LYS A 25 4.80 1.42 0.60
C LYS A 25 5.77 0.49 1.30
N PHE A 26 6.88 1.01 1.82
CA PHE A 26 7.85 0.19 2.56
C PHE A 26 7.26 -0.40 3.85
N LEU A 27 6.49 0.39 4.59
CA LEU A 27 5.79 -0.05 5.79
C LEU A 27 4.73 -1.11 5.48
N GLU A 28 3.95 -0.91 4.41
CA GLU A 28 2.94 -1.85 3.93
C GLU A 28 3.60 -3.19 3.56
N MET A 29 4.65 -3.18 2.73
CA MET A 29 5.36 -4.40 2.32
C MET A 29 5.94 -5.17 3.51
N ARG A 30 6.46 -4.44 4.50
CA ARG A 30 6.96 -5.05 5.75
C ARG A 30 5.83 -5.69 6.55
N LEU A 31 4.68 -5.05 6.61
CA LEU A 31 3.50 -5.62 7.25
C LEU A 31 3.02 -6.85 6.48
N MET A 32 2.99 -6.85 5.15
CA MET A 32 2.59 -8.03 4.37
C MET A 32 3.50 -9.24 4.60
N ARG A 33 4.81 -9.04 4.75
CA ARG A 33 5.72 -10.12 5.18
C ARG A 33 5.36 -10.68 6.55
N THR A 34 4.95 -9.82 7.47
CA THR A 34 4.49 -10.22 8.80
C THR A 34 3.14 -10.96 8.71
N MET A 35 2.25 -10.51 7.83
CA MET A 35 0.94 -11.13 7.60
C MET A 35 1.05 -12.50 6.93
N GLU A 36 2.06 -12.74 6.09
CA GLU A 36 2.35 -14.07 5.55
C GLU A 36 2.77 -15.04 6.66
N GLN A 37 3.49 -14.56 7.67
CA GLN A 37 3.76 -15.38 8.86
C GLN A 37 2.49 -15.68 9.66
N VAL A 38 1.59 -14.69 9.80
CA VAL A 38 0.27 -14.90 10.43
C VAL A 38 -0.56 -15.93 9.66
N ARG A 39 -0.52 -15.88 8.33
CA ARG A 39 -1.22 -16.82 7.44
C ARG A 39 -0.79 -18.25 7.70
N VAL A 40 0.51 -18.53 7.78
CA VAL A 40 1.00 -19.92 7.89
C VAL A 40 1.12 -20.39 9.34
N ARG A 41 1.64 -19.55 10.23
CA ARG A 41 2.06 -19.97 11.59
C ARG A 41 1.08 -19.55 12.69
N GLY A 42 0.21 -18.60 12.42
CA GLY A 42 -0.70 -18.03 13.41
C GLY A 42 -0.04 -16.91 14.20
N VAL A 43 -0.31 -16.82 15.50
CA VAL A 43 0.06 -15.67 16.35
C VAL A 43 1.50 -15.20 16.08
N VAL A 44 1.59 -14.04 15.43
CA VAL A 44 2.75 -13.16 15.44
C VAL A 44 2.47 -12.10 16.51
N ASP A 45 3.50 -11.43 17.01
CA ASP A 45 3.39 -10.32 17.97
C ASP A 45 2.29 -9.33 17.54
N SER A 46 1.12 -9.45 18.20
CA SER A 46 -0.06 -8.66 17.88
C SER A 46 0.14 -7.17 18.18
N VAL A 47 1.09 -6.85 19.06
CA VAL A 47 1.48 -5.47 19.36
C VAL A 47 2.26 -4.89 18.19
N ALA A 48 3.19 -5.65 17.62
CA ALA A 48 3.94 -5.23 16.43
C ALA A 48 3.03 -4.96 15.23
N ILE A 49 2.06 -5.85 14.96
CA ILE A 49 1.07 -5.66 13.88
C ILE A 49 0.23 -4.41 14.14
N ARG A 50 -0.28 -4.22 15.36
CA ARG A 50 -1.08 -3.03 15.71
C ARG A 50 -0.29 -1.74 15.56
N SER A 51 0.98 -1.74 15.96
CA SER A 51 1.88 -0.59 15.81
C SER A 51 2.09 -0.24 14.33
N GLN A 52 2.41 -1.22 13.48
CA GLN A 52 2.58 -1.01 12.04
C GLN A 52 1.30 -0.48 11.37
N LEU A 53 0.14 -1.05 11.73
CA LEU A 53 -1.16 -0.58 11.24
C LEU A 53 -1.46 0.86 11.68
N MET A 54 -1.08 1.23 12.90
CA MET A 54 -1.24 2.60 13.38
C MET A 54 -0.33 3.55 12.61
N SER A 55 0.93 3.19 12.37
CA SER A 55 1.84 3.98 11.54
C SER A 55 1.28 4.22 10.13
N LEU A 56 0.78 3.17 9.46
CA LEU A 56 0.16 3.29 8.13
C LEU A 56 -1.05 4.23 8.13
N ARG A 57 -1.89 4.14 9.16
CA ARG A 57 -3.04 5.03 9.34
C ARG A 57 -2.59 6.47 9.49
N GLU A 58 -1.66 6.74 10.40
CA GLU A 58 -1.19 8.09 10.67
C GLU A 58 -0.51 8.70 9.44
N THR A 59 0.26 7.91 8.68
CA THR A 59 0.83 8.37 7.41
C THR A 59 -0.26 8.78 6.41
N ALA A 60 -1.31 7.97 6.22
CA ALA A 60 -2.38 8.29 5.29
C ALA A 60 -3.16 9.56 5.69
N ILE A 61 -3.49 9.69 6.98
CA ILE A 61 -4.17 10.88 7.52
C ILE A 61 -3.26 12.11 7.40
N SER A 62 -1.98 11.96 7.74
CA SER A 62 -1.01 13.06 7.67
C SER A 62 -0.84 13.56 6.24
N VAL A 63 -0.76 12.67 5.25
CA VAL A 63 -0.64 13.06 3.83
C VAL A 63 -1.87 13.84 3.38
N SER A 64 -3.07 13.35 3.72
CA SER A 64 -4.36 13.99 3.42
C SER A 64 -4.45 15.40 4.05
N ALA A 65 -4.13 15.51 5.35
CA ALA A 65 -4.18 16.77 6.08
C ALA A 65 -3.12 17.78 5.60
N SER A 66 -1.89 17.34 5.39
CA SER A 66 -0.82 18.18 4.86
C SER A 66 -1.15 18.68 3.44
N ALA A 67 -1.77 17.85 2.60
CA ALA A 67 -2.15 18.25 1.24
C ALA A 67 -3.19 19.37 1.26
N ALA A 68 -4.18 19.28 2.17
CA ALA A 68 -5.16 20.34 2.36
C ALA A 68 -4.51 21.66 2.82
N GLU A 69 -3.54 21.58 3.75
CA GLU A 69 -2.80 22.74 4.22
C GLU A 69 -1.95 23.38 3.11
N SER A 70 -1.19 22.58 2.35
CA SER A 70 -0.40 23.03 1.21
C SER A 70 -1.26 23.71 0.14
N ASN A 71 -2.43 23.13 -0.17
CA ASN A 71 -3.36 23.71 -1.12
C ASN A 71 -3.88 25.08 -0.64
N ASN A 72 -4.16 25.23 0.66
CA ASN A 72 -4.55 26.53 1.25
C ASN A 72 -3.43 27.58 1.19
N ARG A 73 -2.17 27.17 1.16
CA ARG A 73 -1.00 28.04 0.96
C ARG A 73 -0.76 28.40 -0.52
N GLY A 74 -1.59 27.90 -1.44
CA GLY A 74 -1.46 28.12 -2.88
C GLY A 74 -0.41 27.25 -3.55
N GLU A 75 0.09 26.21 -2.88
CA GLU A 75 0.95 25.21 -3.50
C GLU A 75 0.09 24.29 -4.37
N TRP A 76 0.56 23.94 -5.57
CA TRP A 76 -0.17 22.97 -6.39
C TRP A 76 -0.19 21.61 -5.68
N MET A 77 -1.37 20.98 -5.66
CA MET A 77 -1.59 19.63 -5.16
C MET A 77 -2.44 18.85 -6.16
N PRO A 78 -2.32 17.52 -6.20
CA PRO A 78 -3.30 16.67 -6.86
C PRO A 78 -4.73 16.97 -6.37
N PRO A 79 -5.76 16.59 -7.15
CA PRO A 79 -7.15 16.76 -6.74
C PRO A 79 -7.43 16.16 -5.36
N ALA A 80 -8.12 16.91 -4.48
CA ALA A 80 -8.38 16.51 -3.09
C ALA A 80 -9.08 15.14 -2.96
N ASN A 81 -9.90 14.77 -3.95
CA ASN A 81 -10.55 13.46 -3.99
C ASN A 81 -9.54 12.28 -4.07
N GLN A 82 -8.36 12.46 -4.68
CA GLN A 82 -7.34 11.41 -4.74
C GLN A 82 -6.78 11.10 -3.35
N PHE A 83 -6.55 12.13 -2.53
CA PHE A 83 -6.10 11.97 -1.15
C PHE A 83 -7.17 11.30 -0.27
N VAL A 84 -8.44 11.71 -0.41
CA VAL A 84 -9.56 11.10 0.32
C VAL A 84 -9.75 9.63 -0.07
N LEU A 85 -9.63 9.31 -1.36
CA LEU A 85 -9.70 7.92 -1.84
C LEU A 85 -8.53 7.09 -1.30
N PHE A 86 -7.31 7.61 -1.36
CA PHE A 86 -6.15 6.94 -0.76
C PHE A 86 -6.38 6.65 0.72
N GLU A 87 -6.71 7.67 1.52
CA GLU A 87 -6.97 7.53 2.95
C GLU A 87 -8.05 6.48 3.24
N ARG A 88 -9.17 6.52 2.49
CA ARG A 88 -10.25 5.55 2.61
C ARG A 88 -9.78 4.13 2.33
N GLU A 89 -9.07 3.91 1.23
CA GLU A 89 -8.55 2.58 0.87
C GLU A 89 -7.57 2.06 1.92
N VAL A 90 -6.69 2.92 2.47
CA VAL A 90 -5.82 2.55 3.59
C VAL A 90 -6.62 2.09 4.81
N LEU A 91 -7.67 2.83 5.20
CA LEU A 91 -8.50 2.47 6.35
C LEU A 91 -9.25 1.14 6.14
N VAL A 92 -9.78 0.92 4.93
CA VAL A 92 -10.43 -0.34 4.55
C VAL A 92 -9.42 -1.49 4.63
N TRP A 93 -8.23 -1.32 4.05
CA TRP A 93 -7.16 -2.31 4.10
C TRP A 93 -6.77 -2.65 5.54
N ILE A 94 -6.52 -1.64 6.39
CA ILE A 94 -6.20 -1.81 7.81
C ILE A 94 -7.29 -2.59 8.55
N SER A 95 -8.56 -2.23 8.34
CA SER A 95 -9.69 -2.89 9.00
C SER A 95 -9.76 -4.37 8.62
N THR A 96 -9.48 -4.66 7.34
CA THR A 96 -9.48 -6.01 6.81
C THR A 96 -8.32 -6.79 7.43
N VAL A 97 -7.11 -6.20 7.53
CA VAL A 97 -5.91 -6.87 8.07
C VAL A 97 -6.14 -7.29 9.51
N ARG A 98 -6.71 -6.40 10.33
CA ARG A 98 -7.10 -6.70 11.72
C ARG A 98 -8.11 -7.85 11.80
N LYS A 99 -9.12 -7.84 10.93
CA LYS A 99 -10.13 -8.90 10.89
C LYS A 99 -9.49 -10.24 10.54
N TYR A 100 -8.68 -10.29 9.48
CA TYR A 100 -8.03 -11.51 9.03
C TYR A 100 -7.05 -12.05 10.08
N SER A 101 -6.20 -11.21 10.69
CA SER A 101 -5.23 -11.68 11.69
C SER A 101 -5.90 -12.38 12.88
N ASN A 102 -7.03 -11.84 13.34
CA ASN A 102 -7.80 -12.40 14.44
C ASN A 102 -8.47 -13.73 14.03
N LEU A 103 -9.17 -13.74 12.89
CA LEU A 103 -9.84 -14.94 12.39
C LEU A 103 -8.84 -16.07 12.13
N ARG A 104 -7.70 -15.76 11.50
CA ARG A 104 -6.67 -16.75 11.17
C ARG A 104 -6.04 -17.37 12.39
N THR A 105 -5.77 -16.56 13.41
CA THR A 105 -5.24 -17.03 14.68
C THR A 105 -6.18 -18.04 15.34
N LEU A 106 -7.47 -17.70 15.45
CA LEU A 106 -8.48 -18.58 16.04
C LEU A 106 -8.63 -19.87 15.24
N TRP A 107 -8.69 -19.74 13.92
CA TRP A 107 -8.79 -20.87 13.01
C TRP A 107 -7.62 -21.85 13.16
N LEU A 108 -6.39 -21.34 13.28
CA LEU A 108 -5.21 -22.20 13.46
C LEU A 108 -5.18 -22.91 14.81
N VAL A 109 -5.74 -22.30 15.86
CA VAL A 109 -5.89 -22.97 17.17
C VAL A 109 -6.89 -24.12 17.05
N GLU A 110 -8.06 -23.89 16.45
CA GLU A 110 -9.06 -24.95 16.23
C GLU A 110 -8.53 -26.06 15.32
N ALA A 111 -7.84 -25.71 14.23
CA ALA A 111 -7.23 -26.66 13.32
C ALA A 111 -6.23 -27.59 14.03
N LYS A 112 -5.37 -27.04 14.89
CA LYS A 112 -4.40 -27.83 15.68
C LYS A 112 -5.07 -28.74 16.72
N MET A 113 -6.22 -28.37 17.25
CA MET A 113 -6.98 -29.25 18.15
C MET A 113 -7.58 -30.41 17.36
N LEU A 114 -8.18 -30.12 16.21
CA LEU A 114 -8.80 -31.13 15.34
C LEU A 114 -7.77 -32.06 14.69
N ASP A 115 -6.58 -31.58 14.35
CA ASP A 115 -5.46 -32.41 13.87
C ASP A 115 -5.12 -33.52 14.87
N LYS A 116 -5.06 -33.18 16.17
CA LYS A 116 -4.81 -34.17 17.23
C LYS A 116 -5.95 -35.19 17.35
N ASP A 117 -7.20 -34.74 17.30
CA ASP A 117 -8.36 -35.62 17.36
C ASP A 117 -8.39 -36.57 16.15
N LEU A 118 -8.09 -36.08 14.95
CA LEU A 118 -8.06 -36.87 13.72
C LEU A 118 -6.97 -37.95 13.71
N ARG A 119 -5.81 -37.67 14.31
CA ARG A 119 -4.70 -38.65 14.43
C ARG A 119 -5.02 -39.84 15.33
N THR A 120 -6.09 -39.78 16.11
CA THR A 120 -6.56 -40.91 16.95
C THR A 120 -7.42 -41.89 16.17
N LEU A 121 -7.90 -41.51 14.98
CA LEU A 121 -8.74 -42.33 14.11
C LEU A 121 -7.90 -43.21 13.19
N ASP A 122 -8.56 -44.19 12.55
CA ASP A 122 -7.93 -45.02 11.53
C ASP A 122 -7.32 -44.17 10.40
N SER A 123 -6.10 -44.52 10.02
CA SER A 123 -5.29 -43.80 9.04
C SER A 123 -5.91 -43.73 7.66
N ALA A 124 -6.64 -44.77 7.25
CA ALA A 124 -7.31 -44.80 5.94
C ALA A 124 -8.42 -43.74 5.85
N VAL A 125 -9.06 -43.42 6.98
CA VAL A 125 -10.10 -42.40 7.07
C VAL A 125 -9.49 -41.01 7.30
N SER A 126 -8.50 -40.89 8.19
CA SER A 126 -7.99 -39.59 8.63
C SER A 126 -7.01 -38.94 7.64
N MET A 127 -6.20 -39.70 6.89
CA MET A 127 -5.14 -39.13 6.05
C MET A 127 -5.62 -38.18 4.95
N PRO A 128 -6.70 -38.46 4.20
CA PRO A 128 -7.22 -37.51 3.21
C PRO A 128 -7.62 -36.16 3.84
N ILE A 129 -8.19 -36.21 5.05
CA ILE A 129 -8.63 -35.03 5.79
C ILE A 129 -7.42 -34.27 6.36
N LEU A 130 -6.44 -34.97 6.90
CA LEU A 130 -5.20 -34.38 7.41
C LEU A 130 -4.43 -33.67 6.29
N ASN A 131 -4.32 -34.26 5.10
CA ASN A 131 -3.68 -33.61 3.94
C ASN A 131 -4.41 -32.33 3.52
N ALA A 132 -5.74 -32.35 3.54
CA ALA A 132 -6.57 -31.17 3.28
C ALA A 132 -6.38 -30.11 4.36
N LEU A 133 -6.30 -30.52 5.64
CA LEU A 133 -6.09 -29.63 6.77
C LEU A 133 -4.70 -28.99 6.74
N ASP A 134 -3.65 -29.75 6.43
CA ASP A 134 -2.28 -29.24 6.27
C ASP A 134 -2.19 -28.20 5.15
N SER A 135 -2.85 -28.46 4.01
CA SER A 135 -2.96 -27.49 2.92
C SER A 135 -3.69 -26.21 3.35
N ALA A 136 -4.78 -26.35 4.11
CA ALA A 136 -5.53 -25.22 4.65
C ALA A 136 -4.71 -24.44 5.71
N MET A 137 -3.87 -25.13 6.51
CA MET A 137 -2.93 -24.51 7.44
C MET A 137 -1.83 -23.70 6.72
N GLY A 138 -1.46 -24.10 5.51
CA GLY A 138 -0.64 -23.29 4.60
C GLY A 138 -1.36 -22.03 4.06
N GLY A 139 -2.66 -21.89 4.30
CA GLY A 139 -3.47 -20.76 3.86
C GLY A 139 -3.91 -20.87 2.40
N TYR A 140 -3.98 -22.09 1.87
CA TYR A 140 -4.47 -22.37 0.51
C TYR A 140 -5.98 -22.63 0.51
N SER A 141 -6.60 -22.44 -0.66
CA SER A 141 -7.95 -22.96 -0.91
C SER A 141 -7.89 -24.48 -1.01
N VAL A 142 -8.84 -25.18 -0.39
CA VAL A 142 -8.84 -26.63 -0.31
C VAL A 142 -10.21 -27.17 -0.72
N PHE A 143 -10.20 -28.23 -1.53
CA PHE A 143 -11.42 -28.98 -1.84
C PHE A 143 -11.87 -29.77 -0.60
N GLN A 144 -13.15 -29.68 -0.25
CA GLN A 144 -13.65 -30.34 0.95
C GLN A 144 -13.55 -31.87 0.79
N PRO A 145 -12.83 -32.58 1.67
CA PRO A 145 -12.78 -34.03 1.64
C PRO A 145 -14.13 -34.63 2.03
N ASP A 146 -14.35 -35.90 1.70
CA ASP A 146 -15.51 -36.63 2.20
C ASP A 146 -15.39 -36.80 3.72
N LEU A 147 -16.39 -36.33 4.45
CA LEU A 147 -16.45 -36.38 5.91
C LEU A 147 -17.41 -37.47 6.42
N ASN A 148 -18.17 -38.13 5.55
CA ASN A 148 -19.27 -39.02 5.95
C ASN A 148 -18.84 -40.21 6.82
N SER A 149 -17.56 -40.60 6.72
CA SER A 149 -16.94 -41.67 7.49
C SER A 149 -16.55 -41.28 8.92
N LEU A 150 -16.63 -40.00 9.29
CA LEU A 150 -16.30 -39.51 10.63
C LEU A 150 -17.50 -39.55 11.59
N PRO A 151 -17.28 -39.52 12.91
CA PRO A 151 -18.33 -39.21 13.88
C PRO A 151 -18.97 -37.83 13.59
N VAL A 152 -20.30 -37.75 13.67
CA VAL A 152 -21.09 -36.52 13.39
C VAL A 152 -20.52 -35.25 14.07
N PRO A 153 -20.11 -35.28 15.35
CA PRO A 153 -19.54 -34.08 16.00
C PRO A 153 -18.24 -33.58 15.35
N LEU A 154 -17.42 -34.48 14.78
CA LEU A 154 -16.20 -34.12 14.06
C LEU A 154 -16.51 -33.62 12.65
N GLN A 155 -17.51 -34.20 11.99
CA GLN A 155 -17.98 -33.74 10.67
C GLN A 155 -18.38 -32.26 10.71
N ASP A 156 -19.23 -31.88 11.68
CA ASP A 156 -19.74 -30.51 11.78
C ASP A 156 -18.64 -29.50 12.13
N LYS A 157 -17.67 -29.90 12.95
CA LYS A 157 -16.50 -29.06 13.26
C LYS A 157 -15.62 -28.85 12.03
N LEU A 158 -15.26 -29.91 11.32
CA LEU A 158 -14.41 -29.82 10.13
C LEU A 158 -15.08 -29.08 8.98
N ARG A 159 -16.38 -29.30 8.75
CA ARG A 159 -17.14 -28.58 7.74
C ARG A 159 -17.12 -27.07 8.00
N ARG A 160 -17.40 -26.65 9.24
CA ARG A 160 -17.31 -25.23 9.64
C ARG A 160 -15.90 -24.69 9.47
N LEU A 161 -14.89 -25.47 9.85
CA LEU A 161 -13.48 -25.07 9.72
C LEU A 161 -13.09 -24.85 8.24
N PHE A 162 -13.45 -25.75 7.33
CA PHE A 162 -13.14 -25.61 5.90
C PHE A 162 -13.92 -24.46 5.24
N VAL A 163 -15.17 -24.22 5.63
CA VAL A 163 -15.92 -23.04 5.17
C VAL A 163 -15.25 -21.76 5.64
N ALA A 164 -14.87 -21.67 6.91
CA ALA A 164 -14.15 -20.52 7.46
C ALA A 164 -12.78 -20.31 6.78
N ASN A 165 -12.10 -21.37 6.35
CA ASN A 165 -10.86 -21.27 5.58
C ASN A 165 -11.12 -20.64 4.19
N ALA A 166 -12.17 -21.08 3.49
CA ALA A 166 -12.53 -20.52 2.19
C ALA A 166 -12.83 -19.01 2.28
N GLU A 167 -13.55 -18.57 3.30
CA GLU A 167 -13.80 -17.15 3.57
C GLU A 167 -12.50 -16.39 3.85
N GLN A 168 -11.59 -16.97 4.64
CA GLN A 168 -10.28 -16.37 4.91
C GLN A 168 -9.41 -16.27 3.67
N VAL A 169 -9.42 -17.25 2.77
CA VAL A 169 -8.71 -17.18 1.48
C VAL A 169 -9.25 -16.05 0.61
N ILE A 170 -10.57 -15.84 0.59
CA ILE A 170 -11.18 -14.70 -0.12
C ILE A 170 -10.73 -13.37 0.49
N LEU A 171 -10.71 -13.27 1.84
CA LEU A 171 -10.18 -12.09 2.52
C LEU A 171 -8.70 -11.86 2.19
N TRP A 172 -7.91 -12.94 2.13
CA TRP A 172 -6.50 -12.87 1.78
C TRP A 172 -6.27 -12.28 0.38
N ASN A 173 -6.99 -12.79 -0.61
CA ASN A 173 -6.87 -12.32 -2.00
C ASN A 173 -7.32 -10.86 -2.16
N ARG A 174 -8.18 -10.34 -1.27
CA ARG A 174 -8.53 -8.91 -1.27
C ARG A 174 -7.42 -8.03 -0.72
N PHE A 175 -6.56 -8.52 0.18
CA PHE A 175 -5.35 -7.80 0.60
C PHE A 175 -4.35 -7.67 -0.54
N ASP A 176 -4.13 -8.78 -1.23
CA ASP A 176 -3.12 -8.91 -2.26
C ASP A 176 -3.46 -8.04 -3.49
N ASN A 177 -4.75 -7.77 -3.72
CA ASN A 177 -5.24 -6.93 -4.81
C ASN A 177 -5.31 -5.45 -4.41
N ASP A 178 -4.15 -4.91 -4.05
CA ASP A 178 -3.98 -3.74 -3.20
C ASP A 178 -4.38 -2.39 -3.84
N SER A 179 -5.66 -2.05 -3.67
CA SER A 179 -6.21 -0.77 -4.12
C SER A 179 -5.57 0.44 -3.41
N ALA A 180 -5.08 0.28 -2.17
CA ALA A 180 -4.43 1.36 -1.44
C ALA A 180 -3.05 1.68 -2.03
N LEU A 181 -2.27 0.66 -2.40
CA LEU A 181 -1.00 0.84 -3.12
C LEU A 181 -1.21 1.48 -4.49
N LEU A 182 -2.25 1.10 -5.23
CA LEU A 182 -2.56 1.75 -6.51
C LEU A 182 -2.83 3.25 -6.34
N ARG A 183 -3.63 3.64 -5.34
CA ARG A 183 -3.87 5.06 -5.03
C ARG A 183 -2.61 5.79 -4.56
N CYS A 184 -1.74 5.10 -3.81
CA CYS A 184 -0.45 5.63 -3.42
C CYS A 184 0.43 5.92 -4.64
N GLU A 185 0.49 4.99 -5.61
CA GLU A 185 1.24 5.18 -6.86
C GLU A 185 0.68 6.29 -7.73
N ASP A 186 -0.66 6.39 -7.86
CA ASP A 186 -1.30 7.49 -8.58
C ASP A 186 -0.84 8.86 -8.05
N LEU A 187 -0.79 9.01 -6.72
CA LEU A 187 -0.33 10.23 -6.06
C LEU A 187 1.17 10.47 -6.27
N ILE A 188 2.02 9.44 -6.11
CA ILE A 188 3.46 9.54 -6.37
C ILE A 188 3.71 9.98 -7.81
N GLN A 189 3.00 9.38 -8.77
CA GLN A 189 3.15 9.69 -10.18
C GLN A 189 2.71 11.13 -10.47
N ALA A 190 1.61 11.60 -9.88
CA ALA A 190 1.16 12.98 -10.02
C ALA A 190 2.23 13.99 -9.55
N PHE A 191 2.84 13.76 -8.39
CA PHE A 191 3.93 14.61 -7.88
C PHE A 191 5.19 14.54 -8.75
N LYS A 192 5.57 13.34 -9.24
CA LYS A 192 6.72 13.18 -10.15
C LYS A 192 6.52 13.92 -11.47
N LEU A 193 5.35 13.79 -12.09
CA LEU A 193 5.01 14.48 -13.33
C LEU A 193 5.06 15.99 -13.14
N ARG A 194 4.47 16.49 -12.05
CA ARG A 194 4.53 17.92 -11.72
C ARG A 194 5.96 18.43 -11.57
N ASN A 195 6.80 17.68 -10.86
CA ASN A 195 8.20 18.04 -10.66
C ASN A 195 8.96 18.12 -12.00
N LEU A 196 8.72 17.16 -12.92
CA LEU A 196 9.29 17.20 -14.27
C LEU A 196 8.81 18.40 -15.08
N ASP A 197 7.52 18.74 -15.00
CA ASP A 197 6.96 19.92 -15.69
C ASP A 197 7.59 21.23 -15.18
N GLU A 198 7.84 21.34 -13.87
CA GLU A 198 8.50 22.51 -13.29
C GLU A 198 9.98 22.62 -13.70
N LEU A 199 10.70 21.49 -13.75
CA LEU A 199 12.05 21.44 -14.29
C LEU A 199 12.10 21.82 -15.77
N ALA A 200 11.14 21.34 -16.58
CA ALA A 200 11.04 21.67 -17.99
C ALA A 200 10.72 23.17 -18.20
N MET A 201 9.83 23.73 -17.38
CA MET A 201 9.53 25.17 -17.38
C MET A 201 10.78 26.00 -17.04
N LYS A 202 11.55 25.60 -16.02
CA LYS A 202 12.81 26.27 -15.65
C LYS A 202 13.77 26.33 -16.83
N PHE A 203 13.93 25.22 -17.54
CA PHE A 203 14.81 25.15 -18.71
C PHE A 203 14.34 26.09 -19.84
N ARG A 204 13.04 26.09 -20.16
CA ARG A 204 12.48 27.00 -21.18
C ARG A 204 12.66 28.47 -20.81
N VAL A 205 12.41 28.84 -19.55
CA VAL A 205 12.58 30.21 -19.06
C VAL A 205 14.04 30.65 -19.20
N GLN A 206 15.00 29.80 -18.79
CA GLN A 206 16.42 30.08 -18.94
C GLN A 206 16.83 30.28 -20.41
N GLN A 207 16.32 29.45 -21.32
CA GLN A 207 16.58 29.60 -22.76
C GLN A 207 16.05 30.92 -23.31
N VAL A 208 14.84 31.34 -22.92
CA VAL A 208 14.27 32.63 -23.34
C VAL A 208 15.15 33.79 -22.86
N PHE A 209 15.57 33.81 -21.59
CA PHE A 209 16.45 34.85 -21.08
C PHE A 209 17.82 34.85 -21.76
N TYR A 210 18.38 33.68 -22.05
CA TYR A 210 19.63 33.55 -22.77
C TYR A 210 19.54 34.13 -24.19
N LEU A 211 18.46 33.82 -24.91
CA LEU A 211 18.20 34.34 -26.25
C LEU A 211 17.99 35.86 -26.23
N LEU A 212 17.21 36.38 -25.27
CA LEU A 212 17.02 37.81 -25.06
C LEU A 212 18.36 38.52 -24.79
N SER A 213 19.24 37.92 -24.00
CA SER A 213 20.58 38.44 -23.71
C SER A 213 21.45 38.50 -24.97
N ILE A 214 21.41 37.46 -25.82
CA ILE A 214 22.11 37.45 -27.11
C ILE A 214 21.57 38.56 -28.02
N VAL A 215 20.25 38.67 -28.16
CA VAL A 215 19.62 39.70 -29.00
C VAL A 215 20.03 41.09 -28.52
N LEU A 216 20.04 41.33 -27.21
CA LEU A 216 20.41 42.61 -26.63
C LEU A 216 21.89 42.93 -26.86
N LEU A 217 22.77 41.92 -26.76
CA LEU A 217 24.20 42.05 -27.05
C LEU A 217 24.48 42.30 -28.55
N LEU A 218 23.71 41.68 -29.44
CA LEU A 218 23.79 41.96 -30.88
C LEU A 218 23.29 43.38 -31.19
N PHE A 219 22.23 43.83 -30.53
CA PHE A 219 21.73 45.19 -30.67
C PHE A 219 22.75 46.23 -30.17
N THR A 220 23.39 46.00 -29.02
CA THR A 220 24.42 46.92 -28.52
C THR A 220 25.64 46.97 -29.44
N LEU A 221 26.11 45.81 -29.93
CA LEU A 221 27.16 45.77 -30.95
C LEU A 221 26.78 46.56 -32.20
N PHE A 222 25.57 46.34 -32.73
CA PHE A 222 25.07 47.04 -33.91
C PHE A 222 25.09 48.57 -33.72
N PHE A 223 24.58 49.07 -32.59
CA PHE A 223 24.58 50.51 -32.29
C PHE A 223 25.98 51.09 -32.09
N VAL A 224 26.89 50.37 -31.43
CA VAL A 224 28.29 50.79 -31.25
C VAL A 224 29.01 50.89 -32.60
N PHE A 225 28.79 49.94 -33.51
CA PHE A 225 29.37 49.99 -34.84
C PHE A 225 28.73 51.08 -35.72
N ARG A 226 27.44 51.34 -35.56
CA ARG A 226 26.73 52.41 -36.28
C ARG A 226 27.14 53.80 -35.79
N SER A 227 27.39 54.00 -34.49
CA SER A 227 27.76 55.32 -33.95
C SER A 227 29.22 55.73 -34.21
N ARG A 228 30.04 54.82 -34.73
CA ARG A 228 31.45 55.07 -35.12
C ARG A 228 31.62 55.43 -36.60
N LYS A 229 30.53 55.42 -37.39
CA LYS A 229 30.46 56.01 -38.73
C LYS A 229 29.77 57.36 -38.65
#